data_AF-A0A3C1BTN7-F1
#
_entry.id   AF-A0A3C1BTN7-F1
#
_cell.length_a   1.000
_cell.length_b   1.000
_cell.length_c   1.000
_cell.angle_alpha   90.00
_cell.angle_beta   90.00
_cell.angle_gamma   90.00
#
_symmetry.space_group_name_H-M   'P 1'
#
loop_
_entity.id
_entity.type
_entity.pdbx_description
1 polymer ?
#
loop_
_entity_poly.entity_id
_entity_poly.type
_entity_poly.pdbx_seq_one_letter_code
_entity_poly.pdbx_strand_id
1 'polypeptide(L)'
;NNNIELKIFYGEHQVILKPGVIELPSQIKCVTSYGYPNEFKQVLLNLISNARDAIIESRSAGAENSGLIKLIVEPEGDIIKITLEDNGCGIPEDIRDRIFEPYFSTKEEGQGVGIGLYMSKIIIENNMEGRIYTNLCEKGASFTIELKKWDMGKPAAGN
;
A
#
# COMPACT_ATOMS: atom_id res chain seq x y z
N ASN A 1 -0.17 19.90 13.64
CA ASN A 1 -1.33 19.78 12.72
C ASN A 1 -1.30 18.37 12.16
N ASN A 2 -1.98 17.39 12.78
CA ASN A 2 -1.85 15.96 12.47
C ASN A 2 -2.76 15.50 11.32
N ASN A 3 -3.33 16.44 10.57
CA ASN A 3 -4.19 16.07 9.46
C ASN A 3 -3.35 15.39 8.37
N ILE A 4 -3.70 14.16 8.03
CA ILE A 4 -3.10 13.37 6.95
C ILE A 4 -4.28 12.92 6.09
N GLU A 5 -4.25 13.32 4.83
CA GLU A 5 -5.30 13.03 3.86
C GLU A 5 -5.03 11.69 3.19
N LEU A 6 -6.03 10.80 3.17
CA LEU A 6 -6.02 9.59 2.37
C LEU A 6 -6.88 9.78 1.12
N LYS A 7 -6.29 9.68 -0.06
CA LYS A 7 -7.00 9.66 -1.34
C LYS A 7 -6.91 8.29 -1.97
N ILE A 8 -8.05 7.76 -2.42
CA ILE A 8 -8.12 6.49 -3.13
C ILE A 8 -8.51 6.77 -4.57
N PHE A 9 -7.82 6.14 -5.51
CA PHE A 9 -8.04 6.25 -6.94
C PHE A 9 -8.23 4.86 -7.54
N TYR A 10 -9.06 4.79 -8.57
CA TYR A 10 -9.21 3.65 -9.44
C TYR A 10 -8.93 4.12 -10.88
N GLY A 11 -7.76 3.78 -11.39
CA GLY A 11 -7.17 4.47 -12.53
C GLY A 11 -7.12 5.99 -12.27
N GLU A 12 -7.67 6.78 -13.19
CA GLU A 12 -7.74 8.25 -13.07
C GLU A 12 -8.90 8.74 -12.19
N HIS A 13 -9.78 7.86 -11.74
CA HIS A 13 -11.00 8.24 -11.03
C HIS A 13 -10.83 8.21 -9.52
N GLN A 14 -11.06 9.34 -8.86
CA GLN A 14 -11.03 9.41 -7.40
C GLN A 14 -12.26 8.76 -6.77
N VAL A 15 -12.03 7.87 -5.81
CA VAL A 15 -13.06 7.30 -4.93
C VAL A 15 -13.34 8.29 -3.80
N ILE A 16 -14.62 8.54 -3.53
CA ILE A 16 -15.04 9.47 -2.47
C ILE A 16 -15.34 8.67 -1.20
N LEU A 17 -14.61 8.99 -0.14
CA LEU A 17 -14.79 8.41 1.19
C LEU A 17 -15.64 9.34 2.04
N LYS A 18 -16.80 8.86 2.48
CA LYS A 18 -17.68 9.51 3.46
C LYS A 18 -17.81 8.62 4.70
N PRO A 19 -18.17 9.16 5.87
CA PRO A 19 -18.42 8.32 7.05
C PRO A 19 -19.44 7.21 6.76
N GLY A 20 -18.98 5.96 6.80
CA GLY A 20 -19.80 4.77 6.54
C GLY A 20 -20.17 4.51 5.08
N VAL A 21 -19.72 5.33 4.12
CA VAL A 21 -20.09 5.20 2.71
C VAL A 21 -18.87 5.38 1.81
N ILE A 22 -18.70 4.46 0.86
CA ILE A 22 -17.71 4.54 -0.21
C ILE A 22 -18.47 4.79 -1.52
N GLU A 23 -18.28 5.96 -2.11
CA GLU A 23 -18.89 6.29 -3.40
C GLU A 23 -17.88 6.01 -4.52
N LEU A 24 -18.23 5.05 -5.37
CA LEU A 24 -17.46 4.69 -6.54
C LEU A 24 -17.98 5.46 -7.76
N PRO A 25 -17.12 6.15 -8.53
CA PRO A 25 -17.45 6.66 -9.86
C PRO A 25 -18.12 5.60 -10.73
N SER A 26 -19.14 5.98 -11.50
CA SER A 26 -19.97 5.05 -12.29
C SER A 26 -19.20 4.31 -13.38
N GLN A 27 -18.03 4.83 -13.76
CA GLN A 27 -17.12 4.25 -14.74
C GLN A 27 -16.25 3.10 -14.17
N ILE A 28 -16.24 2.91 -12.85
CA ILE A 28 -15.45 1.86 -12.21
C ILE A 28 -16.09 0.50 -12.47
N LYS A 29 -15.40 -0.31 -13.27
CA LYS A 29 -15.67 -1.74 -13.37
C LYS A 29 -14.90 -2.46 -12.28
N CYS A 30 -15.59 -2.99 -11.27
CA CYS A 30 -14.95 -3.75 -10.19
C CYS A 30 -14.07 -4.88 -10.74
N VAL A 31 -12.92 -5.06 -10.10
CA VAL A 31 -12.00 -6.18 -10.35
C VAL A 31 -11.87 -7.02 -9.10
N THR A 32 -11.57 -8.29 -9.30
CA THR A 32 -11.43 -9.27 -8.23
C THR A 32 -10.08 -9.96 -8.35
N SER A 33 -9.53 -10.40 -7.22
CA SER A 33 -8.39 -11.31 -7.14
C SER A 33 -8.76 -12.44 -6.17
N TYR A 34 -8.16 -13.62 -6.36
CA TYR A 34 -8.22 -14.69 -5.37
C TYR A 34 -7.26 -14.37 -4.21
N GLY A 35 -7.56 -14.87 -3.01
CA GLY A 35 -6.71 -14.74 -1.83
C GLY A 35 -7.50 -14.57 -0.53
N TYR A 36 -6.83 -14.06 0.51
CA TYR A 36 -7.36 -13.98 1.88
C TYR A 36 -7.70 -12.54 2.26
N PRO A 37 -9.00 -12.14 2.29
CA PRO A 37 -9.39 -10.74 2.47
C PRO A 37 -8.88 -10.09 3.77
N ASN A 38 -8.82 -10.85 4.86
CA ASN A 38 -8.34 -10.33 6.15
C ASN A 38 -6.83 -10.10 6.17
N GLU A 39 -6.06 -10.99 5.55
CA GLU A 39 -4.60 -10.83 5.43
C GLU A 39 -4.28 -9.66 4.50
N PHE A 40 -4.96 -9.56 3.37
CA PHE A 40 -4.83 -8.43 2.47
C PHE A 40 -5.17 -7.09 3.15
N LYS A 41 -6.23 -7.07 3.99
CA LYS A 41 -6.55 -5.90 4.82
C LYS A 41 -5.39 -5.53 5.75
N GLN A 42 -4.75 -6.52 6.36
CA GLN A 42 -3.58 -6.30 7.23
C GLN A 42 -2.40 -5.70 6.46
N VAL A 43 -2.16 -6.17 5.23
CA VAL A 43 -1.14 -5.59 4.33
C VAL A 43 -1.41 -4.10 4.11
N LEU A 44 -2.63 -3.75 3.69
CA LEU A 44 -2.99 -2.34 3.44
C LEU A 44 -2.87 -1.47 4.69
N LEU A 45 -3.35 -1.95 5.85
CA LEU A 45 -3.24 -1.22 7.11
C LEU A 45 -1.78 -0.99 7.52
N ASN A 46 -0.90 -1.98 7.29
CA ASN A 46 0.51 -1.86 7.57
C ASN A 46 1.18 -0.81 6.68
N LEU A 47 0.92 -0.83 5.37
CA LEU A 47 1.47 0.17 4.44
C LEU A 47 0.95 1.59 4.75
N ILE A 48 -0.35 1.74 5.03
CA ILE A 48 -0.95 3.03 5.43
C ILE A 48 -0.34 3.54 6.74
N SER A 49 -0.13 2.66 7.73
CA SER A 49 0.51 3.06 8.99
C SER A 49 1.95 3.51 8.78
N ASN A 50 2.72 2.82 7.94
CA ASN A 50 4.09 3.21 7.63
C ASN A 50 4.14 4.57 6.93
N ALA A 51 3.27 4.80 5.94
CA ALA A 51 3.13 6.10 5.27
C ALA A 51 2.78 7.22 6.26
N ARG A 52 1.83 6.97 7.18
CA ARG A 52 1.46 7.93 8.23
C ARG A 52 2.66 8.29 9.11
N ASP A 53 3.40 7.28 9.55
CA ASP A 53 4.52 7.48 10.46
C ASP A 53 5.66 8.24 9.75
N ALA A 54 5.94 7.92 8.47
CA ALA A 54 6.92 8.63 7.64
C ALA A 54 6.55 10.12 7.42
N ILE A 55 5.27 10.44 7.29
CA ILE A 55 4.78 11.82 7.20
C ILE A 55 4.98 12.57 8.53
N ILE A 56 4.67 11.92 9.65
CA ILE A 56 4.85 12.50 10.99
C ILE A 56 6.34 12.78 11.25
N GLU A 57 7.21 11.82 10.94
CA GLU A 57 8.65 11.96 11.08
C GLU A 57 9.20 13.12 10.23
N SER A 58 8.80 13.18 8.95
CA SER A 58 9.16 14.28 8.05
C SER A 58 8.76 15.65 8.61
N ARG A 59 7.56 15.78 9.18
CA ARG A 59 7.09 17.02 9.82
C ARG A 59 7.87 17.36 11.09
N SER A 60 8.19 16.37 11.91
CA SER A 60 9.03 16.54 13.10
C SER A 60 10.44 17.01 12.75
N ALA A 61 10.95 16.62 11.58
CA ALA A 61 12.22 17.10 11.02
C ALA A 61 12.12 18.51 10.36
N GLY A 62 10.95 19.15 10.40
CA GLY A 62 10.75 20.52 9.91
C GLY A 62 10.16 20.63 8.50
N ALA A 63 9.72 19.53 7.87
CA ALA A 63 9.09 19.60 6.56
C ALA A 63 7.66 20.19 6.61
N GLU A 64 7.38 21.14 5.72
CA GLU A 64 6.05 21.75 5.54
C GLU A 64 5.19 20.99 4.52
N ASN A 65 4.98 19.68 4.73
CA ASN A 65 4.11 18.88 3.88
C ASN A 65 2.65 18.84 4.40
N SER A 66 1.69 18.83 3.48
CA SER A 66 0.26 18.73 3.81
C SER A 66 -0.17 17.35 4.32
N GLY A 67 0.71 16.34 4.26
CA GLY A 67 0.44 14.95 4.64
C GLY A 67 -0.59 14.30 3.74
N LEU A 68 -0.13 13.57 2.75
CA LEU A 68 -0.95 12.94 1.72
C LEU A 68 -0.51 11.49 1.56
N ILE A 69 -1.48 10.58 1.63
CA ILE A 69 -1.35 9.18 1.25
C ILE A 69 -2.27 8.96 0.06
N LYS A 70 -1.75 8.40 -1.03
CA LYS A 70 -2.54 8.00 -2.21
C LYS A 70 -2.53 6.48 -2.30
N LEU A 71 -3.70 5.89 -2.49
CA LEU A 71 -3.86 4.49 -2.88
C LEU A 71 -4.44 4.46 -4.28
N ILE A 72 -3.73 3.87 -5.23
CA ILE A 72 -4.09 3.85 -6.65
C ILE A 72 -4.28 2.40 -7.06
N VAL A 73 -5.46 2.07 -7.60
CA VAL A 73 -5.80 0.73 -8.07
C VAL A 73 -5.91 0.77 -9.60
N GLU A 74 -5.07 0.01 -10.28
CA GLU A 74 -4.94 0.00 -11.74
C GLU A 74 -5.01 -1.45 -12.26
N PRO A 75 -6.13 -1.86 -12.85
CA PRO A 75 -6.19 -3.11 -13.60
C PRO A 75 -5.38 -2.99 -14.89
N GLU A 76 -4.35 -3.82 -15.05
CA GLU A 76 -3.47 -3.86 -16.22
C GLU A 76 -3.46 -5.27 -16.80
N GLY A 77 -4.17 -5.49 -17.90
CA GLY A 77 -4.28 -6.82 -18.51
C GLY A 77 -4.83 -7.87 -17.53
N ASP A 78 -3.98 -8.85 -17.22
CA ASP A 78 -4.27 -9.99 -16.33
C ASP A 78 -3.87 -9.75 -14.86
N ILE A 79 -3.41 -8.54 -14.51
CA ILE A 79 -3.04 -8.17 -13.15
C ILE A 79 -3.85 -6.98 -12.63
N ILE A 80 -3.85 -6.83 -11.31
CA ILE A 80 -4.30 -5.65 -10.58
C ILE A 80 -3.07 -5.08 -9.89
N LYS A 81 -2.71 -3.87 -10.26
CA LYS A 81 -1.64 -3.10 -9.62
C LYS A 81 -2.25 -2.20 -8.57
N ILE A 82 -1.70 -2.22 -7.36
CA ILE A 82 -2.17 -1.42 -6.23
C ILE A 82 -0.96 -0.68 -5.70
N THR A 83 -0.90 0.63 -5.93
CA THR A 83 0.21 1.48 -5.54
C THR A 83 -0.19 2.35 -4.37
N LEU A 84 0.62 2.35 -3.31
CA LEU A 84 0.49 3.25 -2.18
C LEU A 84 1.66 4.23 -2.18
N GLU A 85 1.35 5.51 -2.31
CA GLU A 85 2.33 6.60 -2.25
C GLU A 85 2.08 7.50 -1.05
N ASP A 86 3.14 7.99 -0.43
CA ASP A 86 3.07 9.03 0.58
C ASP A 86 4.00 10.21 0.24
N ASN A 87 3.86 11.33 0.94
CA ASN A 87 4.76 12.48 0.82
C ASN A 87 5.59 12.72 2.10
N GLY A 88 5.98 11.64 2.78
CA GLY A 88 6.81 11.63 3.98
C GLY A 88 8.31 11.68 3.69
N CYS A 89 9.12 11.09 4.57
CA CYS A 89 10.59 11.10 4.49
C CYS A 89 11.17 10.18 3.40
N GLY A 90 10.38 9.26 2.87
CA GLY A 90 10.79 8.32 1.83
C GLY A 90 11.68 7.18 2.34
N ILE A 91 12.28 6.44 1.39
CA ILE A 91 13.11 5.27 1.67
C ILE A 91 14.52 5.52 1.12
N PRO A 92 15.53 5.64 1.98
CA PRO A 92 16.93 5.70 1.58
C PRO A 92 17.33 4.52 0.67
N GLU A 93 18.15 4.79 -0.34
CA GLU A 93 18.54 3.79 -1.34
C GLU A 93 19.27 2.59 -0.72
N ASP A 94 20.14 2.86 0.25
CA ASP A 94 21.00 1.88 0.93
C ASP A 94 20.23 0.88 1.79
N ILE A 95 18.98 1.18 2.14
CA ILE A 95 18.14 0.29 2.94
C ILE A 95 17.02 -0.39 2.15
N ARG A 96 16.80 -0.02 0.89
CA ARG A 96 15.61 -0.44 0.11
C ARG A 96 15.46 -1.96 0.02
N ASP A 97 16.55 -2.68 -0.19
CA ASP A 97 16.53 -4.14 -0.27
C ASP A 97 16.27 -4.81 1.08
N ARG A 98 16.52 -4.08 2.18
CA ARG A 98 16.46 -4.59 3.55
C ARG A 98 15.14 -4.30 4.26
N ILE A 99 14.32 -3.37 3.75
CA ILE A 99 13.06 -2.97 4.42
C ILE A 99 12.06 -4.12 4.58
N PHE A 100 12.19 -5.17 3.79
CA PHE A 100 11.36 -6.38 3.87
C PHE A 100 12.01 -7.50 4.70
N GLU A 101 13.22 -7.31 5.22
CA GLU A 101 13.86 -8.26 6.13
C GLU A 101 13.12 -8.29 7.48
N PRO A 102 13.01 -9.46 8.11
CA PRO A 102 12.41 -9.55 9.43
C PRO A 102 13.22 -8.73 10.46
N TYR A 103 12.51 -8.02 11.34
CA TYR A 103 13.08 -7.18 12.40
C TYR A 103 13.84 -5.93 11.92
N PHE A 104 13.85 -5.64 10.61
CA PHE A 104 14.40 -4.41 10.11
C PHE A 104 13.48 -3.23 10.45
N SER A 105 14.00 -2.21 11.12
CA SER A 105 13.29 -0.96 11.39
C SER A 105 14.25 0.22 11.48
N THR A 106 13.81 1.37 10.99
CA THR A 106 14.50 2.66 11.14
C THR A 106 13.94 3.47 12.32
N LYS A 107 12.87 3.00 12.96
CA LYS A 107 12.23 3.69 14.08
C LYS A 107 13.04 3.49 15.36
N GLU A 108 12.90 4.42 16.31
CA GLU A 108 13.49 4.29 17.64
C GLU A 108 13.07 3.00 18.34
N GLU A 109 13.92 2.48 19.23
CA GLU A 109 13.64 1.27 20.00
C GLU A 109 12.27 1.37 20.71
N GLY A 110 11.41 0.38 20.49
CA GLY A 110 10.06 0.33 21.03
C GLY A 110 8.96 0.95 20.17
N GLN A 111 9.30 1.67 19.08
CA GLN A 111 8.30 2.26 18.16
C GLN A 111 7.96 1.37 16.95
N GLY A 112 8.61 0.21 16.82
CA GLY A 112 8.30 -0.78 15.81
C GLY A 112 9.14 -2.04 15.95
N VAL A 113 8.52 -3.22 15.79
CA VAL A 113 9.22 -4.52 15.85
C VAL A 113 9.89 -4.88 14.52
N GLY A 114 9.68 -4.08 13.46
CA GLY A 114 10.22 -4.39 12.13
C GLY A 114 9.60 -5.60 11.45
N ILE A 115 8.39 -6.00 11.85
CA ILE A 115 7.70 -7.19 11.32
C ILE A 115 6.67 -6.83 10.23
N GLY A 116 6.19 -5.58 10.21
CA GLY A 116 5.10 -5.16 9.33
C GLY A 116 5.35 -5.46 7.86
N LEU A 117 6.39 -4.85 7.27
CA LEU A 117 6.71 -5.01 5.85
C LEU A 117 7.09 -6.45 5.49
N TYR A 118 7.83 -7.13 6.37
CA TYR A 118 8.12 -8.55 6.22
C TYR A 118 6.84 -9.38 6.11
N MET A 119 5.88 -9.20 7.01
CA MET A 119 4.58 -9.89 6.96
C MET A 119 3.78 -9.50 5.71
N SER A 120 3.84 -8.23 5.31
CA SER A 120 3.23 -7.79 4.04
C SER A 120 3.79 -8.57 2.85
N LYS A 121 5.11 -8.79 2.82
CA LYS A 121 5.76 -9.58 1.77
C LYS A 121 5.34 -11.04 1.80
N ILE A 122 5.33 -11.68 2.96
CA ILE A 122 4.87 -13.08 3.09
C ILE A 122 3.41 -13.23 2.64
N ILE A 123 2.51 -12.36 3.08
CA ILE A 123 1.08 -12.44 2.70
C ILE A 123 0.92 -12.29 1.18
N ILE A 124 1.55 -11.26 0.59
CA ILE A 124 1.38 -11.00 -0.84
C ILE A 124 2.05 -12.08 -1.69
N GLU A 125 3.30 -12.42 -1.40
CA GLU A 125 4.10 -13.31 -2.27
C GLU A 125 3.82 -14.79 -2.03
N ASN A 126 3.69 -15.21 -0.75
CA ASN A 126 3.53 -16.62 -0.43
C ASN A 126 2.06 -17.05 -0.37
N ASN A 127 1.17 -16.21 0.19
CA ASN A 127 -0.22 -16.60 0.40
C ASN A 127 -1.13 -16.22 -0.77
N MET A 128 -0.82 -15.13 -1.48
CA MET A 128 -1.65 -14.60 -2.57
C MET A 128 -1.00 -14.74 -3.95
N GLU A 129 0.18 -15.36 -4.05
CA GLU A 129 0.95 -15.55 -5.29
C GLU A 129 1.16 -14.25 -6.10
N GLY A 130 1.26 -13.14 -5.39
CA GLY A 130 1.47 -11.81 -5.94
C GLY A 130 2.92 -11.36 -5.84
N ARG A 131 3.12 -10.05 -5.98
CA ARG A 131 4.40 -9.39 -5.79
C ARG A 131 4.23 -8.11 -4.99
N ILE A 132 5.15 -7.80 -4.08
CA ILE A 132 5.23 -6.49 -3.44
C ILE A 132 6.65 -5.94 -3.56
N TYR A 133 6.75 -4.67 -3.94
CA TYR A 133 8.03 -3.99 -4.12
C TYR A 133 7.88 -2.48 -3.92
N THR A 134 9.02 -1.79 -3.84
CA THR A 134 9.07 -0.33 -3.79
C THR A 134 9.47 0.26 -5.12
N ASN A 135 8.93 1.43 -5.44
CA ASN A 135 9.35 2.23 -6.58
C ASN A 135 10.19 3.43 -6.14
N LEU A 136 10.91 4.01 -7.10
CA LEU A 136 11.42 5.37 -6.95
C LEU A 136 10.23 6.33 -6.86
N CYS A 137 10.31 7.25 -5.91
CA CYS A 137 9.29 8.28 -5.71
C CYS A 137 9.99 9.62 -5.51
N GLU A 138 9.53 10.67 -6.20
CA GLU A 138 10.15 12.01 -6.06
C GLU A 138 9.97 12.60 -4.66
N LYS A 139 8.88 12.24 -3.97
CA LYS A 139 8.53 12.71 -2.63
C LYS A 139 7.95 11.54 -1.84
N GLY A 140 8.51 11.26 -0.67
CA GLY A 140 8.05 10.17 0.19
C GLY A 140 8.40 8.78 -0.36
N ALA A 141 7.55 7.79 -0.07
CA ALA A 141 7.74 6.42 -0.49
C ALA A 141 6.63 5.94 -1.43
N SER A 142 6.93 4.93 -2.25
CA SER A 142 5.96 4.26 -3.12
C SER A 142 6.11 2.75 -2.99
N PHE A 143 5.03 2.07 -2.62
CA PHE A 143 4.93 0.61 -2.55
C PHE A 143 3.90 0.13 -3.58
N THR A 144 4.25 -0.87 -4.38
CA THR A 144 3.33 -1.50 -5.33
C THR A 144 3.10 -2.95 -4.97
N ILE A 145 1.84 -3.35 -4.98
CA ILE A 145 1.37 -4.73 -4.93
C ILE A 145 0.84 -5.10 -6.31
N GLU A 146 1.23 -6.25 -6.82
CA GLU A 146 0.68 -6.86 -8.04
C GLU A 146 -0.02 -8.16 -7.68
N LEU A 147 -1.28 -8.30 -8.08
CA LEU A 147 -2.08 -9.51 -7.91
C LEU A 147 -2.65 -9.97 -9.24
N LYS A 148 -2.79 -11.29 -9.45
CA LYS A 148 -3.47 -11.81 -10.64
C LYS A 148 -4.95 -11.44 -10.58
N LYS A 149 -5.45 -10.85 -11.67
CA LYS A 149 -6.86 -10.58 -11.84
C LYS A 149 -7.62 -11.90 -11.97
N TRP A 150 -8.60 -12.08 -11.09
CA TRP A 150 -9.55 -13.17 -11.17
C TRP A 150 -10.69 -12.80 -12.13
N ASP A 151 -10.84 -13.58 -13.19
CA ASP A 151 -11.98 -13.45 -14.09
C ASP A 151 -13.05 -14.45 -13.66
N MET A 152 -14.26 -13.97 -13.33
CA MET A 152 -15.34 -14.79 -12.77
C MET A 152 -15.84 -15.91 -13.71
N GLY A 153 -15.32 -15.98 -14.94
CA GLY A 153 -15.57 -17.05 -15.91
C GLY A 153 -14.55 -18.20 -15.94
N LYS A 154 -13.45 -18.14 -15.18
CA LYS A 154 -12.49 -19.24 -15.05
C LYS A 154 -12.78 -20.01 -13.76
N PRO A 155 -12.86 -21.36 -13.77
CA PRO A 155 -13.00 -22.13 -12.54
C PRO A 155 -11.81 -21.86 -11.62
N ALA A 156 -12.05 -21.74 -10.31
CA ALA A 156 -11.03 -21.77 -9.28
C ALA A 156 -10.03 -22.88 -9.63
N ALA A 157 -8.78 -22.50 -9.93
CA ALA A 157 -7.74 -23.50 -10.10
C ALA A 157 -7.62 -24.20 -8.75
N GLY A 158 -8.20 -25.40 -8.67
CA GLY A 158 -8.13 -26.22 -7.47
C GLY A 158 -6.68 -26.63 -7.21
N ASN A 159 -6.37 -26.69 -5.92
CA ASN A 159 -5.63 -27.78 -5.30
C ASN A 159 -6.09 -27.88 -3.85
#